data_AF-A0A5B0D4X6-F1
#
_entry.id   AF-A0A5B0D4X6-F1
#
_cell.length_a   1.000
_cell.length_b   1.000
_cell.length_c   1.000
_cell.angle_alpha   90.00
_cell.angle_beta   90.00
_cell.angle_gamma   90.00
#
_symmetry.space_group_name_H-M   'P 1'
#
loop_
_entity.id
_entity.type
_entity.pdbx_description
1 polymer ?
#
loop_
_entity_poly.entity_id
_entity_poly.type
_entity_poly.pdbx_seq_one_letter_code
_entity_poly.pdbx_strand_id
1 'polypeptide(L)'
;MQLEYVVRTDTDLRSVSWATVSESDLRYNCFLGDVILTDGIVDLSARWGWISVYDFALSMQWVLADLARTGEAVLTFTESDATIRFTRAEERVEISTSYAPGFVRVAMSDLEHSSRDLATRLSRDGEHRHPDLTGNPHWLRLRHA
;
A
#
# COMPACT_ATOMS: atom_id res chain seq x y z
N MET A 1 6.31 -6.37 12.55
CA MET A 1 6.68 -6.03 11.16
C MET A 1 6.69 -4.53 11.01
N GLN A 2 7.51 -3.98 10.12
CA GLN A 2 7.41 -2.60 9.67
C GLN A 2 6.82 -2.59 8.26
N LEU A 3 5.69 -1.90 8.11
CA LEU A 3 5.08 -1.57 6.83
C LEU A 3 4.95 -0.06 6.77
N GLU A 4 5.86 0.57 6.04
CA GLU A 4 6.02 2.01 5.96
C GLU A 4 5.95 2.45 4.48
N TYR A 5 5.88 3.75 4.24
CA TYR A 5 5.90 4.33 2.90
C TYR A 5 6.74 5.60 2.88
N VAL A 6 7.20 5.97 1.69
CA VAL A 6 7.77 7.29 1.43
C VAL A 6 7.13 7.82 0.16
N VAL A 7 6.35 8.90 0.26
CA VAL A 7 5.89 9.62 -0.93
C VAL A 7 7.07 10.40 -1.50
N ARG A 8 7.42 10.12 -2.75
CA ARG A 8 8.49 10.80 -3.50
C ARG A 8 7.94 11.92 -4.37
N THR A 9 6.75 11.70 -4.92
CA THR A 9 6.07 12.61 -5.83
C THR A 9 4.59 12.67 -5.49
N ASP A 10 4.05 13.87 -5.28
CA ASP A 10 2.63 14.04 -4.99
C ASP A 10 1.76 13.64 -6.19
N THR A 11 2.17 13.99 -7.41
CA THR A 11 1.51 13.55 -8.64
C THR A 11 2.44 13.62 -9.86
N ASP A 12 2.24 12.74 -10.85
CA ASP A 12 2.87 12.81 -12.18
C ASP A 12 2.02 13.59 -13.21
N LEU A 13 0.82 14.02 -12.81
CA LEU A 13 -0.06 14.84 -13.63
C LEU A 13 0.55 16.21 -13.87
N ARG A 14 0.42 16.72 -15.10
CA ARG A 14 0.89 18.07 -15.46
C ARG A 14 0.23 19.18 -14.66
N SER A 15 -1.02 18.97 -14.25
CA SER A 15 -1.81 19.88 -13.42
C SER A 15 -2.86 19.06 -12.68
N VAL A 16 -2.98 19.26 -11.37
CA VAL A 16 -3.96 18.56 -10.52
C VAL A 16 -4.78 19.58 -9.72
N SER A 17 -6.07 19.32 -9.63
CA SER A 17 -6.96 19.97 -8.66
C SER A 17 -7.36 18.93 -7.62
N TRP A 18 -6.82 19.04 -6.42
CA TRP A 18 -7.05 18.05 -5.35
C TRP A 18 -8.52 17.93 -4.95
N ALA A 19 -9.30 19.00 -5.10
CA ALA A 19 -10.75 18.99 -4.86
C ALA A 19 -11.53 18.11 -5.86
N THR A 20 -10.99 17.89 -7.06
CA THR A 20 -11.73 17.27 -8.18
C THR A 20 -10.97 16.17 -8.91
N VAL A 21 -9.76 15.82 -8.45
CA VAL A 21 -8.97 14.74 -9.04
C VAL A 21 -9.76 13.44 -8.99
N SER A 22 -9.70 12.68 -10.10
CA SER A 22 -10.49 11.47 -10.26
C SER A 22 -10.01 10.36 -9.33
N GLU A 23 -10.85 9.35 -9.10
CA GLU A 23 -10.46 8.15 -8.36
C GLU A 23 -9.31 7.39 -9.01
N SER A 24 -9.33 7.28 -10.34
CA SER A 24 -8.27 6.61 -11.10
C SER A 24 -6.95 7.34 -10.94
N ASP A 25 -6.96 8.67 -11.00
CA ASP A 25 -5.75 9.46 -10.79
C ASP A 25 -5.25 9.38 -9.34
N LEU A 26 -6.14 9.39 -8.36
CA LEU A 26 -5.78 9.18 -6.95
C LEU A 26 -5.13 7.81 -6.73
N ARG A 27 -5.58 6.79 -7.46
CA ARG A 27 -5.05 5.43 -7.37
C ARG A 27 -3.76 5.22 -8.14
N TYR A 28 -3.53 5.88 -9.27
CA TYR A 28 -2.42 5.49 -10.14
C TYR A 28 -1.40 6.61 -10.41
N ASN A 29 -1.83 7.87 -10.26
CA ASN A 29 -1.07 9.05 -10.69
C ASN A 29 -0.74 10.00 -9.52
N CYS A 30 -1.17 9.67 -8.30
CA CYS A 30 -0.95 10.45 -7.09
C CYS A 30 -0.24 9.63 -6.01
N PHE A 31 0.52 10.31 -5.17
CA PHE A 31 1.26 9.71 -4.05
C PHE A 31 2.19 8.58 -4.53
N LEU A 32 3.04 8.89 -5.50
CA LEU A 32 4.00 7.94 -6.03
C LEU A 32 5.23 7.88 -5.14
N GLY A 33 5.75 6.69 -4.88
CA GLY A 33 6.84 6.53 -3.93
C GLY A 33 7.34 5.12 -3.73
N ASP A 34 7.81 4.89 -2.49
CA ASP A 34 8.41 3.65 -2.04
C ASP A 34 7.51 2.95 -1.02
N VAL A 35 7.52 1.62 -1.03
CA VAL A 35 6.93 0.78 0.02
C VAL A 35 8.05 0.11 0.78
N ILE A 36 8.03 0.26 2.10
CA ILE A 36 9.04 -0.29 2.99
C ILE A 36 8.42 -1.46 3.76
N LEU A 37 8.98 -2.66 3.57
CA LEU A 37 8.48 -3.91 4.14
C LEU A 37 9.65 -4.68 4.74
N THR A 38 9.73 -4.73 6.06
CA THR A 38 10.84 -5.40 6.75
C THR A 38 10.45 -5.87 8.15
N ASP A 39 11.15 -6.88 8.68
CA ASP A 39 11.12 -7.25 10.11
C ASP A 39 12.37 -6.80 10.88
N GLY A 40 13.22 -5.98 10.25
CA GLY A 40 14.51 -5.52 10.79
C GLY A 40 15.67 -6.46 10.49
N ILE A 41 15.41 -7.67 9.98
CA ILE A 41 16.43 -8.65 9.59
C ILE A 41 16.40 -8.84 8.07
N VAL A 42 15.21 -9.09 7.52
CA VAL A 42 14.98 -9.23 6.08
C VAL A 42 14.33 -7.96 5.55
N ASP A 43 14.87 -7.42 4.46
CA ASP A 43 14.34 -6.23 3.80
C ASP A 43 13.71 -6.63 2.45
N LEU A 44 12.38 -6.54 2.38
CA LEU A 44 11.57 -6.81 1.20
C LEU A 44 11.03 -5.51 0.57
N SER A 45 11.61 -4.35 0.91
CA SER A 45 11.13 -3.04 0.47
C SER A 45 11.27 -2.85 -1.03
N ALA A 46 10.26 -2.24 -1.64
CA ALA A 46 10.27 -1.79 -3.02
C ALA A 46 10.55 -0.28 -3.06
N ARG A 47 11.81 0.09 -3.32
CA ARG A 47 12.31 1.48 -3.31
C ARG A 47 12.49 2.03 -4.73
N TRP A 48 11.41 2.05 -5.49
CA TRP A 48 11.45 2.41 -6.91
C TRP A 48 10.97 3.83 -7.21
N GLY A 49 10.32 4.49 -6.26
CA GLY A 49 9.84 5.87 -6.36
C GLY A 49 8.59 6.10 -7.20
N TRP A 50 8.07 5.07 -7.88
CA TRP A 50 6.91 5.17 -8.77
C TRP A 50 5.69 4.37 -8.29
N ILE A 51 5.77 3.67 -7.15
CA ILE A 51 4.64 2.88 -6.64
C ILE A 51 3.57 3.83 -6.15
N SER A 52 2.32 3.68 -6.61
CA SER A 52 1.20 4.34 -5.94
C SER A 52 1.04 3.75 -4.54
N VAL A 53 1.51 4.51 -3.53
CA VAL A 53 1.46 4.02 -2.15
C VAL A 53 0.03 3.94 -1.63
N TYR A 54 -0.89 4.70 -2.24
CA TYR A 54 -2.29 4.72 -1.89
C TYR A 54 -3.04 3.50 -2.43
N ASP A 55 -2.86 3.17 -3.71
CA ASP A 55 -3.44 1.94 -4.26
C ASP A 55 -2.81 0.68 -3.64
N PHE A 56 -1.52 0.73 -3.28
CA PHE A 56 -0.89 -0.31 -2.48
C PHE A 56 -1.60 -0.51 -1.14
N ALA A 57 -1.85 0.57 -0.38
CA ALA A 57 -2.53 0.48 0.92
C ALA A 57 -3.97 -0.08 0.81
N LEU A 58 -4.70 0.29 -0.24
CA LEU A 58 -6.03 -0.27 -0.52
C LEU A 58 -5.95 -1.74 -0.92
N SER A 59 -5.00 -2.10 -1.78
CA SER A 59 -4.79 -3.48 -2.23
C SER A 59 -4.46 -4.42 -1.08
N MET A 60 -3.82 -3.92 -0.01
CA MET A 60 -3.57 -4.72 1.19
C MET A 60 -4.85 -5.20 1.88
N GLN A 61 -5.97 -4.48 1.77
CA GLN A 61 -7.25 -4.95 2.30
C GLN A 61 -7.77 -6.16 1.55
N TRP A 62 -7.60 -6.17 0.22
CA TRP A 62 -7.97 -7.30 -0.62
C TRP A 62 -7.05 -8.49 -0.36
N VAL A 63 -5.76 -8.25 -0.21
CA VAL A 63 -4.77 -9.26 0.23
C VAL A 63 -5.20 -9.89 1.54
N LEU A 64 -5.54 -9.08 2.56
CA LEU A 64 -5.98 -9.58 3.86
C LEU A 64 -7.27 -10.42 3.76
N ALA A 65 -8.23 -9.97 2.95
CA ALA A 65 -9.48 -10.70 2.74
C ALA A 65 -9.25 -12.06 2.04
N ASP A 66 -8.42 -12.09 0.99
CA ASP A 66 -8.09 -13.33 0.28
C ASP A 66 -7.26 -14.28 1.13
N LEU A 67 -6.32 -13.74 1.90
CA LEU A 67 -5.50 -14.51 2.82
C LEU A 67 -6.34 -15.14 3.94
N ALA A 68 -7.35 -14.43 4.45
CA ALA A 68 -8.29 -14.97 5.42
C ALA A 68 -9.18 -16.08 4.84
N ARG A 69 -9.54 -15.97 3.56
CA ARG A 69 -10.44 -16.91 2.86
C ARG A 69 -9.75 -18.17 2.36
N THR A 70 -8.53 -18.03 1.84
CA THR A 70 -7.84 -19.10 1.08
C THR A 70 -6.52 -19.53 1.68
N GLY A 71 -5.95 -18.73 2.58
CA GLY A 71 -4.60 -18.92 3.09
C GLY A 71 -3.51 -18.43 2.14
N GLU A 72 -3.84 -17.90 0.95
CA GLU A 72 -2.87 -17.35 0.01
C GLU A 72 -3.37 -16.03 -0.59
N ALA A 73 -2.43 -15.13 -0.89
CA ALA A 73 -2.72 -13.91 -1.63
C ALA A 73 -1.47 -13.46 -2.40
N VAL A 74 -1.68 -12.78 -3.53
CA VAL A 74 -0.60 -12.19 -4.32
C VAL A 74 -0.99 -10.76 -4.68
N LEU A 75 -0.09 -9.82 -4.41
CA LEU A 75 -0.17 -8.45 -4.89
C LEU A 75 0.81 -8.29 -6.05
N THR A 76 0.32 -7.78 -7.17
CA THR A 76 1.13 -7.46 -8.35
C THR A 76 1.19 -5.95 -8.52
N PHE A 77 2.38 -5.40 -8.78
CA PHE A 77 2.53 -3.97 -9.06
C PHE A 77 2.16 -3.67 -10.52
N THR A 78 1.17 -2.82 -10.79
CA THR A 78 0.64 -2.59 -12.14
C THR A 78 1.69 -2.27 -13.21
N GLU A 79 2.74 -1.52 -12.85
CA GLU A 79 3.78 -1.07 -13.77
C GLU A 79 4.95 -2.08 -13.95
N SER A 80 4.87 -3.27 -13.34
CA SER A 80 5.93 -4.29 -13.45
C SER A 80 5.39 -5.72 -13.25
N ASP A 81 6.14 -6.75 -13.67
CA ASP A 81 5.81 -8.13 -13.31
C ASP A 81 6.18 -8.48 -11.85
N ALA A 82 6.56 -7.50 -11.05
CA ALA A 82 6.93 -7.70 -9.66
C ALA A 82 5.70 -8.01 -8.79
N THR A 83 5.88 -8.99 -7.92
CA THR A 83 4.86 -9.51 -7.01
C THR A 83 5.35 -9.60 -5.56
N ILE A 84 4.40 -9.47 -4.63
CA ILE A 84 4.50 -9.85 -3.22
C ILE A 84 3.54 -11.01 -2.97
N ARG A 85 4.04 -12.12 -2.46
CA ARG A 85 3.26 -13.32 -2.12
C ARG A 85 3.11 -13.43 -0.62
N PHE A 86 1.88 -13.72 -0.19
CA PHE A 86 1.49 -13.95 1.19
C PHE A 86 0.96 -15.37 1.32
N THR A 87 1.49 -16.13 2.26
CA THR A 87 1.05 -17.50 2.55
C THR A 87 0.82 -17.64 4.04
N ARG A 88 -0.42 -17.95 4.43
CA ARG A 88 -0.82 -18.15 5.82
C ARG A 88 -0.57 -19.60 6.23
N ALA A 89 0.14 -19.76 7.34
CA ALA A 89 0.27 -21.02 8.06
C ALA A 89 -0.16 -20.78 9.51
N GLU A 90 -1.34 -21.28 9.87
CA GLU A 90 -1.99 -21.03 11.16
C GLU A 90 -2.18 -19.53 11.44
N GLU A 91 -1.60 -19.01 12.53
CA GLU A 91 -1.67 -17.60 12.94
C GLU A 91 -0.51 -16.76 12.38
N ARG A 92 0.30 -17.33 11.49
CA ARG A 92 1.44 -16.64 10.88
C ARG A 92 1.27 -16.51 9.38
N VAL A 93 1.85 -15.44 8.85
CA VAL A 93 1.92 -15.15 7.42
C VAL A 93 3.39 -15.10 7.03
N GLU A 94 3.75 -15.90 6.05
CA GLU A 94 5.02 -15.79 5.33
C GLU A 94 4.84 -14.84 4.15
N ILE A 95 5.71 -13.85 4.05
CA ILE A 95 5.70 -12.83 3.00
C ILE A 95 7.00 -12.94 2.23
N SER A 96 6.92 -13.10 0.92
CA SER A 96 8.06 -13.15 0.01
C SER A 96 7.83 -12.25 -1.19
N THR A 97 8.89 -11.85 -1.87
CA THR A 97 8.79 -11.05 -3.08
C THR A 97 9.54 -11.71 -4.23
N SER A 98 9.17 -11.33 -5.44
CA SER A 98 9.86 -11.76 -6.67
C SER A 98 11.17 -11.01 -6.94
N TYR A 99 11.43 -9.93 -6.21
CA TYR A 99 12.51 -8.97 -6.50
C TYR A 99 13.54 -8.82 -5.37
N ALA A 100 13.28 -9.37 -4.19
CA ALA A 100 14.23 -9.39 -3.08
C ALA A 100 14.35 -10.83 -2.54
N PRO A 101 15.57 -11.27 -2.14
CA PRO A 101 15.75 -12.59 -1.56
C PRO A 101 15.19 -12.65 -0.13
N GLY A 102 14.76 -13.86 0.27
CA GLY A 102 14.30 -14.14 1.63
C GLY A 102 12.78 -14.03 1.81
N PHE A 103 12.35 -14.18 3.05
CA PHE A 103 10.96 -14.04 3.44
C PHE A 103 10.88 -13.48 4.87
N VAL A 104 9.77 -12.80 5.15
CA VAL A 104 9.42 -12.32 6.48
C VAL A 104 8.29 -13.19 7.02
N ARG A 105 8.33 -13.56 8.30
CA ARG A 105 7.23 -14.31 8.94
C ARG A 105 6.66 -13.52 10.11
N VAL A 106 5.39 -13.16 10.03
CA VAL A 106 4.72 -12.25 10.98
C VAL A 106 3.42 -12.87 11.48
N ALA A 107 2.92 -12.41 12.63
CA ALA A 107 1.57 -12.78 13.06
C ALA A 107 0.54 -12.16 12.10
N MET A 108 -0.57 -12.88 11.85
CA MET A 108 -1.68 -12.35 11.05
C MET A 108 -2.20 -11.03 11.62
N SER A 109 -2.32 -10.94 12.94
CA SER A 109 -2.73 -9.72 13.66
C SER A 109 -1.79 -8.54 13.42
N ASP A 110 -0.48 -8.79 13.30
CA ASP A 110 0.51 -7.73 13.07
C ASP A 110 0.40 -7.20 11.64
N LEU A 111 0.13 -8.07 10.67
CA LEU A 111 -0.10 -7.69 9.28
C LEU A 111 -1.38 -6.84 9.15
N GLU A 112 -2.48 -7.28 9.78
CA GLU A 112 -3.74 -6.52 9.82
C GLU A 112 -3.56 -5.15 10.47
N HIS A 113 -2.87 -5.09 11.62
CA HIS A 113 -2.61 -3.84 12.31
C HIS A 113 -1.75 -2.90 11.47
N SER A 114 -0.64 -3.40 10.92
CA SER A 114 0.29 -2.60 10.10
C SER A 114 -0.38 -2.09 8.82
N SER A 115 -1.22 -2.90 8.18
CA SER A 115 -1.98 -2.49 6.99
C SER A 115 -2.99 -1.39 7.31
N ARG A 116 -3.68 -1.47 8.44
CA ARG A 116 -4.65 -0.44 8.87
C ARG A 116 -3.95 0.86 9.25
N ASP A 117 -2.82 0.74 9.96
CA ASP A 117 -2.00 1.89 10.33
C ASP A 117 -1.46 2.61 9.10
N LEU A 118 -0.93 1.86 8.11
CA LEU A 118 -0.49 2.39 6.82
C LEU A 118 -1.58 3.24 6.16
N ALA A 119 -2.78 2.68 5.96
CA ALA A 119 -3.89 3.38 5.32
C ALA A 119 -4.32 4.65 6.10
N THR A 120 -4.31 4.57 7.43
CA THR A 120 -4.67 5.70 8.31
C THR A 120 -3.65 6.83 8.21
N ARG A 121 -2.34 6.50 8.28
CA ARG A 121 -1.27 7.48 8.16
C ARG A 121 -1.25 8.13 6.79
N LEU A 122 -1.37 7.34 5.74
CA LEU A 122 -1.36 7.86 4.38
C LEU A 122 -2.54 8.80 4.10
N SER A 123 -3.73 8.47 4.61
CA SER A 123 -4.89 9.36 4.50
C SER A 123 -4.67 10.68 5.25
N ARG A 124 -4.15 10.63 6.48
CA ARG A 124 -3.84 11.84 7.26
C ARG A 124 -2.78 12.70 6.60
N ASP A 125 -1.72 12.10 6.09
CA ASP A 125 -0.63 12.82 5.42
C ASP A 125 -1.09 13.43 4.09
N GLY A 126 -1.97 12.74 3.36
CA GLY A 126 -2.61 13.28 2.16
C GLY A 126 -3.44 14.52 2.48
N GLU A 127 -4.35 14.43 3.44
CA GLU A 127 -5.21 15.55 3.87
C GLU A 127 -4.39 16.72 4.46
N HIS A 128 -3.29 16.42 5.16
CA HIS A 128 -2.40 17.45 5.69
C HIS A 128 -1.65 18.21 4.58
N ARG A 129 -1.11 17.50 3.58
CA ARG A 129 -0.39 18.12 2.45
C ARG A 129 -1.32 18.82 1.46
N HIS A 130 -2.52 18.28 1.27
CA HIS A 130 -3.51 18.77 0.31
C HIS A 130 -4.89 18.85 0.97
N PRO A 131 -5.18 19.93 1.72
CA PRO A 131 -6.44 20.09 2.47
C PRO A 131 -7.71 19.96 1.62
N ASP A 132 -7.64 20.35 0.34
CA ASP A 132 -8.73 20.26 -0.62
C ASP A 132 -9.23 18.82 -0.87
N LEU A 133 -8.42 17.80 -0.56
CA LEU A 133 -8.83 16.39 -0.62
C LEU A 133 -10.04 16.09 0.29
N THR A 134 -10.19 16.82 1.39
CA THR A 134 -11.32 16.65 2.31
C THR A 134 -12.67 16.99 1.67
N GLY A 135 -12.66 17.79 0.60
CA GLY A 135 -13.85 18.09 -0.23
C GLY A 135 -14.03 17.16 -1.42
N ASN A 136 -13.05 16.29 -1.72
CA ASN A 136 -13.09 15.43 -2.89
C ASN A 136 -13.92 14.15 -2.61
N PRO A 137 -15.02 13.90 -3.34
CA PRO A 137 -15.88 12.75 -3.09
C PRO A 137 -15.23 11.40 -3.43
N HIS A 138 -14.22 11.37 -4.30
CA HIS A 138 -13.45 10.15 -4.58
C HIS A 138 -12.51 9.83 -3.42
N TRP A 139 -11.81 10.83 -2.90
CA TRP A 139 -10.95 10.67 -1.71
C TRP A 139 -11.72 10.17 -0.49
N LEU A 140 -12.88 10.78 -0.21
CA LEU A 140 -13.73 10.37 0.91
C LEU A 140 -14.22 8.93 0.80
N ARG A 141 -14.46 8.42 -0.41
CA ARG A 141 -14.83 7.01 -0.62
C ARG A 141 -13.64 6.09 -0.36
N LEU A 142 -12.47 6.44 -0.89
CA LEU A 142 -11.29 5.58 -0.79
C LEU A 142 -10.76 5.47 0.64
N ARG A 143 -10.80 6.54 1.44
CA ARG A 143 -10.33 6.49 2.84
C ARG A 143 -11.19 5.63 3.79
N HIS A 144 -12.37 5.21 3.32
CA HIS A 144 -13.33 4.39 4.06
C HIS A 144 -13.52 2.99 3.47
N ALA A 145 -12.90 2.70 2.32
CA ALA A 145 -12.77 1.34 1.80
C ALA A 145 -11.90 0.53 2.76
#